data_AF-A0A0F3IN11-F1
#
_entry.id   AF-A0A0F3IN11-F1
#
_cell.length_a   1.000
_cell.length_b   1.000
_cell.length_c   1.000
_cell.angle_alpha   90.00
_cell.angle_beta   90.00
_cell.angle_gamma   90.00
#
_symmetry.space_group_name_H-M   'P 1'
#
loop_
_entity.id
_entity.type
_entity.pdbx_description
1 polymer ?
#
loop_
_entity_poly.entity_id
_entity_poly.type
_entity_poly.pdbx_seq_one_letter_code
_entity_poly.pdbx_strand_id
1 'polypeptide(L)'
;MKPKRSRLSTGAGAISALIPAFMVLIVVYIGSTGWTIWISFTNSRMLPNNNFVGLRQYEQLFGNDRWLTSIHNLVIFGALFLILALALGFLLAVAIDQRVR
;
A
#
# COMPACT_ATOMS: atom_id res chain seq x y z
N MET A 1 15.59 -47.07 -19.79
CA MET A 1 14.63 -46.45 -18.83
C MET A 1 15.21 -45.11 -18.38
N LYS A 2 14.53 -43.98 -18.64
CA LYS A 2 14.99 -42.62 -18.24
C LYS A 2 14.41 -42.26 -16.86
N PRO A 3 15.19 -41.70 -15.91
CA PRO A 3 14.68 -41.40 -14.57
C PRO A 3 13.74 -40.18 -14.62
N LYS A 4 12.53 -40.37 -14.07
CA LYS A 4 11.50 -39.33 -13.90
C LYS A 4 11.95 -38.40 -12.76
N ARG A 5 12.66 -37.31 -13.08
CA ARG A 5 13.02 -36.26 -12.10
C ARG A 5 11.73 -35.69 -11.50
N SER A 6 11.53 -35.90 -10.19
CA SER A 6 10.38 -35.38 -9.47
C SER A 6 10.44 -33.85 -9.41
N ARG A 7 9.48 -33.17 -10.06
CA ARG A 7 9.29 -31.71 -10.03
C ARG A 7 8.92 -31.14 -8.65
N LEU A 8 8.78 -31.99 -7.63
CA LEU A 8 8.32 -31.61 -6.29
C LEU A 8 9.43 -31.03 -5.39
N SER A 9 10.70 -31.35 -5.61
CA SER A 9 11.81 -30.83 -4.78
C SER A 9 12.30 -29.42 -5.17
N THR A 10 11.88 -28.90 -6.32
CA THR A 10 12.20 -27.52 -6.75
C THR A 10 11.29 -26.48 -6.08
N GLY A 11 10.09 -26.85 -5.65
CA GLY A 11 9.14 -25.95 -4.99
C GLY A 11 9.52 -25.58 -3.55
N ALA A 12 10.04 -26.54 -2.77
CA ALA A 12 10.42 -26.33 -1.37
C ALA A 12 11.61 -25.35 -1.22
N GLY A 13 12.62 -25.47 -2.10
CA GLY A 13 13.73 -24.53 -2.16
C GLY A 13 13.29 -23.11 -2.55
N ALA A 14 12.38 -22.99 -3.52
CA ALA A 14 11.81 -21.71 -3.92
C ALA A 14 11.01 -21.04 -2.78
N ILE A 15 10.19 -21.81 -2.05
CA ILE A 15 9.43 -21.27 -0.91
C ILE A 15 10.38 -20.81 0.21
N SER A 16 11.44 -21.58 0.51
CA SER A 16 12.41 -21.18 1.53
C SER A 16 13.15 -19.87 1.20
N ALA A 17 13.38 -19.59 -0.08
CA ALA A 17 13.99 -18.34 -0.52
C ALA A 17 13.08 -17.11 -0.33
N LEU A 18 11.75 -17.30 -0.28
CA LEU A 18 10.79 -16.23 0.00
C LEU A 18 10.60 -15.94 1.49
N ILE A 19 10.97 -16.86 2.39
CA ILE A 19 10.75 -16.71 3.84
C ILE A 19 11.36 -15.39 4.37
N PRO A 20 12.60 -14.99 4.03
CA PRO A 20 13.16 -13.73 4.52
C PRO A 20 12.38 -12.50 4.04
N ALA A 21 11.94 -12.49 2.78
CA ALA A 21 11.13 -11.40 2.24
C ALA A 21 9.77 -11.31 2.94
N PHE A 22 9.14 -12.45 3.22
CA PHE A 22 7.86 -12.52 3.91
C PHE A 22 7.98 -12.11 5.39
N MET A 23 9.08 -12.45 6.04
CA MET A 23 9.40 -11.99 7.39
C MET A 23 9.53 -10.47 7.46
N VAL A 24 10.22 -9.86 6.50
CA VAL A 24 10.32 -8.39 6.41
C VAL A 24 8.93 -7.78 6.20
N LEU A 25 8.11 -8.34 5.31
CA LEU A 25 6.73 -7.89 5.11
C LEU A 25 5.93 -7.89 6.42
N ILE A 26 5.94 -9.00 7.16
CA ILE A 26 5.15 -9.11 8.39
C ILE A 26 5.71 -8.22 9.50
N VAL A 27 7.00 -8.35 9.81
CA VAL A 27 7.57 -7.68 10.99
C VAL A 27 7.69 -6.17 10.77
N VAL A 28 8.20 -5.78 9.61
CA VAL A 28 8.46 -4.37 9.34
C VAL A 28 7.19 -3.68 8.87
N TYR A 29 6.55 -4.14 7.79
CA TYR A 29 5.41 -3.41 7.23
C TYR A 29 4.16 -3.60 8.08
N ILE A 30 3.73 -4.84 8.32
CA ILE A 30 2.50 -5.09 9.08
C ILE A 30 2.68 -4.69 10.55
N GLY A 31 3.83 -5.00 11.16
CA GLY A 31 4.13 -4.61 12.53
C GLY A 31 4.14 -3.09 12.75
N SER A 32 4.86 -2.34 11.90
CA SER A 32 4.87 -0.87 12.01
C SER A 32 3.51 -0.23 11.70
N THR A 33 2.75 -0.79 10.76
CA THR A 33 1.39 -0.34 10.46
C THR A 33 0.47 -0.58 11.66
N GLY A 34 0.53 -1.75 12.28
CA GLY A 34 -0.23 -2.06 13.49
C GLY A 34 0.10 -1.11 14.65
N TRP A 35 1.39 -0.81 14.84
CA TRP A 35 1.84 0.16 15.83
C TRP A 35 1.33 1.58 15.55
N THR A 36 1.32 1.99 14.27
CA THR A 36 0.81 3.30 13.83
C THR A 36 -0.70 3.42 14.06
N ILE A 37 -1.45 2.34 13.80
CA ILE A 37 -2.88 2.25 14.09
C ILE A 37 -3.11 2.38 15.60
N TRP A 38 -2.36 1.64 16.43
CA TRP A 38 -2.46 1.73 17.89
C TRP A 38 -2.24 3.17 18.38
N ILE A 39 -1.18 3.84 17.91
CA ILE A 39 -0.88 5.22 18.28
C ILE A 39 -1.98 6.18 17.83
N SER A 40 -2.65 5.92 16.70
CA SER A 40 -3.72 6.80 16.19
C SER A 40 -4.92 6.93 17.15
N PHE A 41 -5.09 5.97 18.07
CA PHE A 41 -6.10 6.03 19.14
C PHE A 41 -5.60 6.66 20.46
N THR A 42 -4.33 7.06 20.52
CA THR A 42 -3.72 7.71 21.70
C THR A 42 -3.60 9.22 21.52
N ASN A 43 -3.53 9.99 22.63
CA ASN A 43 -3.35 11.45 22.60
C ASN A 43 -1.89 11.84 22.33
N SER A 44 -1.31 11.30 21.26
CA SER A 44 0.06 11.61 20.86
C SER A 44 0.07 12.91 20.05
N ARG A 45 0.85 13.90 20.52
CA ARG A 45 1.10 15.17 19.80
C ARG A 45 2.54 15.16 19.29
N MET A 46 3.34 16.21 19.52
CA MET A 46 4.76 16.22 19.14
C MET A 46 5.63 15.24 19.95
N LEU A 47 5.16 14.81 21.13
CA LEU A 47 5.78 13.78 21.95
C LEU A 47 4.77 12.62 22.13
N PRO A 48 5.23 11.35 22.11
CA PRO A 48 4.37 10.20 22.33
C PRO A 48 3.76 10.28 23.74
N ASN A 49 2.44 10.18 23.83
CA ASN A 49 1.75 10.02 25.09
C ASN A 49 0.80 8.83 24.98
N ASN A 50 0.99 7.83 25.83
CA ASN A 50 0.25 6.57 25.78
C ASN A 50 -1.16 6.66 26.38
N ASN A 51 -1.72 7.87 26.48
CA ASN A 51 -3.08 8.07 26.96
C ASN A 51 -4.08 7.69 25.87
N PHE A 52 -4.78 6.58 26.06
CA PHE A 52 -5.79 6.08 25.12
C PHE A 52 -7.02 6.99 25.14
N VAL A 53 -7.33 7.63 24.01
CA VAL A 53 -8.46 8.58 23.87
C VAL A 53 -9.50 8.10 22.86
N GLY A 54 -9.37 6.87 22.36
CA GLY A 54 -10.29 6.28 21.40
C GLY A 54 -10.39 7.10 20.12
N LEU A 55 -11.62 7.43 19.69
CA LEU A 55 -11.90 8.08 18.41
C LEU A 55 -11.86 9.62 18.45
N ARG A 56 -11.60 10.22 19.61
CA ARG A 56 -11.62 11.68 19.79
C ARG A 56 -10.69 12.42 18.81
N GLN A 57 -9.55 11.83 18.44
CA GLN A 57 -8.61 12.43 17.48
C GLN A 57 -9.19 12.45 16.06
N TYR A 58 -9.96 11.42 15.69
CA TYR A 58 -10.63 11.38 14.39
C TYR A 58 -11.73 12.42 14.31
N GLU A 59 -12.54 12.60 15.36
CA GLU A 59 -13.57 13.65 15.42
C GLU A 59 -12.95 15.05 15.24
N GLN A 60 -11.82 15.33 15.91
CA GLN A 60 -11.10 16.60 15.74
C GLN A 60 -10.54 16.79 14.33
N LEU A 61 -10.06 15.71 13.71
CA LEU A 61 -9.51 15.75 12.36
C LEU A 61 -10.61 16.01 11.33
N PHE A 62 -11.72 15.29 11.41
CA PHE A 62 -12.86 15.48 10.51
C PHE A 62 -13.63 16.78 10.75
N GLY A 63 -13.56 17.36 11.95
CA GLY A 63 -14.06 18.71 12.23
C GLY A 63 -13.14 19.84 11.76
N ASN A 64 -11.97 19.55 11.17
CA ASN A 64 -11.03 20.55 10.71
C ASN A 64 -11.25 20.88 9.23
N ASP A 65 -11.69 22.09 8.92
CA ASP A 65 -11.95 22.54 7.54
C ASP A 65 -10.74 22.40 6.61
N ARG A 66 -9.52 22.61 7.14
CA ARG A 66 -8.29 22.44 6.36
C ARG A 66 -8.09 20.98 5.97
N TRP A 67 -8.36 20.06 6.88
CA TRP A 67 -8.26 18.62 6.60
C TRP A 67 -9.25 18.21 5.51
N LEU A 68 -10.51 18.64 5.62
CA LEU A 68 -11.54 18.33 4.63
C LEU A 68 -11.19 18.92 3.25
N THR A 69 -10.68 20.15 3.22
CA THR A 69 -10.23 20.80 1.98
C THR A 69 -9.06 20.02 1.35
N SER A 70 -8.09 19.58 2.17
CA SER A 70 -6.96 18.77 1.70
C SER A 70 -7.43 17.42 1.13
N ILE A 71 -8.38 16.73 1.77
CA ILE A 71 -8.95 15.48 1.26
C ILE A 71 -9.68 15.70 -0.07
N HIS A 72 -10.46 16.77 -0.18
CA HIS A 72 -11.15 17.10 -1.43
C HIS A 72 -10.16 17.34 -2.57
N ASN A 73 -9.11 18.12 -2.32
CA ASN A 73 -8.04 18.37 -3.30
C ASN A 73 -7.29 17.09 -3.67
N LEU A 74 -7.00 16.23 -2.69
CA LEU A 74 -6.34 14.93 -2.90
C LEU A 74 -7.16 14.04 -3.84
N VAL A 75 -8.48 13.97 -3.63
CA VAL A 75 -9.38 13.17 -4.47
C VAL A 75 -9.44 13.74 -5.89
N ILE A 76 -9.60 15.05 -6.04
CA ILE A 76 -9.61 15.70 -7.37
C ILE A 76 -8.30 15.43 -8.11
N PHE A 77 -7.16 15.69 -7.46
CA PHE A 77 -5.85 15.48 -8.07
C PHE A 77 -5.62 14.01 -8.43
N GLY A 78 -5.91 13.09 -7.50
CA GLY A 78 -5.75 11.66 -7.71
C GLY A 78 -6.61 11.12 -8.85
N ALA A 79 -7.88 11.53 -8.92
CA ALA A 79 -8.80 11.10 -9.97
C ALA A 79 -8.39 11.63 -11.35
N LEU A 80 -8.08 12.93 -11.45
CA LEU A 80 -7.61 13.53 -12.71
C LEU A 80 -6.30 12.91 -13.18
N PHE A 81 -5.34 12.73 -12.28
CA PHE A 81 -4.06 12.08 -12.59
C PHE A 81 -4.27 10.65 -13.09
N LEU A 82 -5.10 9.85 -12.41
CA LEU A 82 -5.37 8.48 -12.79
C LEU A 82 -6.00 8.40 -14.20
N ILE A 83 -7.02 9.21 -14.47
CA ILE A 83 -7.70 9.23 -15.77
C ILE A 83 -6.74 9.62 -16.88
N LEU A 84 -5.97 10.69 -16.68
CA LEU A 84 -5.03 11.18 -17.69
C LEU A 84 -3.89 10.18 -17.92
N ALA A 85 -3.31 9.60 -16.86
CA ALA A 85 -2.26 8.62 -16.98
C ALA A 85 -2.72 7.35 -17.71
N LEU A 86 -3.93 6.87 -17.42
CA LEU A 86 -4.52 5.73 -18.10
C LEU A 86 -4.85 6.05 -19.57
N ALA A 87 -5.46 7.21 -19.84
CA ALA A 87 -5.78 7.63 -21.19
C ALA A 87 -4.51 7.76 -22.04
N LEU A 88 -3.47 8.43 -21.52
CA LEU A 88 -2.19 8.58 -22.22
C LEU A 88 -1.48 7.24 -22.40
N GLY A 89 -1.43 6.40 -21.35
CA GLY A 89 -0.83 5.07 -21.44
C GLY A 89 -1.53 4.17 -22.45
N PHE A 90 -2.87 4.23 -22.50
CA PHE A 90 -3.68 3.51 -23.46
C PHE A 90 -3.47 4.02 -24.89
N LEU A 91 -3.49 5.33 -25.11
CA LEU A 91 -3.22 5.92 -26.43
C LEU A 91 -1.83 5.56 -26.93
N LEU A 92 -0.82 5.57 -26.05
CA LEU A 92 0.53 5.14 -26.39
C LEU A 92 0.58 3.65 -26.73
N ALA A 93 -0.11 2.80 -25.97
CA ALA A 93 -0.22 1.37 -26.26
C ALA A 93 -0.86 1.12 -27.63
N VAL A 94 -1.94 1.83 -27.96
CA VAL A 94 -2.59 1.76 -29.28
C VAL A 94 -1.66 2.25 -30.39
N ALA A 95 -0.93 3.34 -30.18
CA ALA A 95 0.02 3.87 -31.17
C ALA A 95 1.18 2.90 -31.46
N ILE A 96 1.61 2.12 -30.47
CA ILE A 96 2.59 1.03 -30.65
C ILE A 96 1.96 -0.12 -31.43
N ASP A 97 0.74 -0.52 -31.08
CA ASP A 97 0.01 -1.62 -31.74
C ASP A 97 -0.28 -1.33 -33.22
N GLN A 98 -0.56 -0.07 -33.56
CA GLN A 98 -0.77 0.39 -34.94
C GLN A 98 0.44 0.18 -35.86
N ARG A 99 1.66 0.02 -35.33
CA ARG A 99 2.88 -0.20 -36.12
C ARG A 99 3.26 -1.66 -36.32
N VAL A 100 2.55 -2.61 -35.70
CA VAL A 100 2.78 -4.05 -35.93
C VAL A 100 1.93 -4.52 -37.12
N ARG A 101 2.17 -3.91 -38.28
CA ARG A 101 1.87 -4.48 -39.60
C ARG A 101 2.79 -3.89 -40.66
#